data_AF-A0A8T4JFD1-F1
#
_entry.id   AF-A0A8T4JFD1-F1
#
_cell.length_a   1.000
_cell.length_b   1.000
_cell.length_c   1.000
_cell.angle_alpha   90.00
_cell.angle_beta   90.00
_cell.angle_gamma   90.00
#
_symmetry.space_group_name_H-M   'P 1'
#
loop_
_entity.id
_entity.type
_entity.pdbx_description
1 polymer ?
#
loop_
_entity_poly.entity_id
_entity_poly.type
_entity_poly.pdbx_seq_one_letter_code
_entity_poly.pdbx_strand_id
1 'polypeptide(L)'
;MKQRRSREEVIHDMLFAIQQKGGAIKPTHLLYKANLSHDALQRYLEDLIKAGLVAEEKVKGGRKNFVLQESGYHFLEQYKKFKEFSDAFGI
;
A
#
# COMPACT_ATOMS: atom_id res chain seq x y z
N MET A 1 8.80 7.48 -22.87
CA MET A 1 8.09 6.19 -22.72
C MET A 1 7.63 6.09 -21.26
N LYS A 2 6.35 5.80 -20.99
CA LYS A 2 5.86 5.71 -19.61
C LYS A 2 6.31 4.37 -19.03
N GLN A 3 7.33 4.40 -18.16
CA GLN A 3 7.84 3.20 -17.51
C GLN A 3 6.69 2.57 -16.71
N ARG A 4 6.50 1.25 -16.84
CA ARG A 4 5.51 0.54 -16.04
C ARG A 4 5.96 0.59 -14.59
N ARG A 5 5.04 0.92 -13.68
CA ARG A 5 5.31 0.89 -12.24
C ARG A 5 5.81 -0.50 -11.82
N SER A 6 6.87 -0.54 -11.04
CA SER A 6 7.38 -1.76 -10.44
C SER A 6 6.40 -2.29 -9.37
N ARG A 7 6.59 -3.53 -8.95
CA ARG A 7 5.76 -4.13 -7.89
C ARG A 7 5.91 -3.37 -6.58
N GLU A 8 7.13 -2.94 -6.28
CA GLU A 8 7.52 -2.23 -5.07
C GLU A 8 6.90 -0.83 -5.04
N GLU A 9 6.87 -0.12 -6.17
CA GLU A 9 6.17 1.17 -6.31
C GLU A 9 4.68 1.03 -6.03
N VAL A 10 4.04 -0.03 -6.56
CA VAL A 10 2.61 -0.28 -6.32
C VAL A 10 2.35 -0.55 -4.84
N ILE A 11 3.18 -1.36 -4.19
CA ILE A 11 3.08 -1.65 -2.76
C ILE A 11 3.25 -0.37 -1.94
N HIS A 12 4.28 0.43 -2.24
CA HIS A 12 4.50 1.73 -1.61
C HIS A 12 3.28 2.63 -1.76
N ASP A 13 2.76 2.81 -2.98
CA ASP A 13 1.58 3.65 -3.26
C ASP A 13 0.36 3.23 -2.43
N MET A 14 0.12 1.91 -2.30
CA MET A 14 -0.99 1.38 -1.50
C MET A 14 -0.80 1.66 -0.01
N LEU A 15 0.36 1.33 0.56
CA LEU A 15 0.64 1.55 1.98
C LEU A 15 0.61 3.04 2.33
N PHE A 16 1.18 3.88 1.46
CA PHE A 16 1.20 5.33 1.62
C PHE A 16 -0.20 5.93 1.52
N ALA A 17 -1.07 5.42 0.63
CA ALA A 17 -2.47 5.83 0.55
C ALA A 17 -3.25 5.51 1.85
N ILE A 18 -2.97 4.37 2.49
CA ILE A 18 -3.56 4.00 3.78
C ILE A 18 -3.04 4.95 4.88
N GLN A 19 -1.72 5.19 4.93
CA GLN A 19 -1.09 6.10 5.89
C GLN A 19 -1.69 7.52 5.81
N GLN A 20 -1.83 8.09 4.60
CA GLN A 20 -2.43 9.40 4.39
C GLN A 20 -3.88 9.53 4.87
N LYS A 21 -4.59 8.41 5.04
CA LYS A 21 -5.97 8.39 5.56
C LYS A 21 -6.03 8.16 7.07
N GLY A 22 -4.91 8.32 7.78
CA GLY A 22 -4.82 8.13 9.23
C GLY A 22 -4.64 6.66 9.60
N GLY A 23 -4.03 5.87 8.72
CA GLY A 23 -3.73 4.46 8.98
C GLY A 23 -4.88 3.49 8.69
N ALA A 24 -6.06 3.97 8.29
CA ALA A 24 -7.20 3.13 7.92
C ALA A 24 -7.89 3.66 6.66
N ILE A 25 -8.23 2.78 5.71
CA ILE A 25 -8.89 3.17 4.46
C ILE A 25 -9.98 2.18 4.04
N LYS A 26 -11.00 2.70 3.36
CA LYS A 26 -12.04 1.87 2.71
C LYS A 26 -11.48 1.28 1.40
N PRO A 27 -11.89 0.05 1.01
CA PRO A 27 -11.48 -0.56 -0.26
C PRO A 27 -11.69 0.35 -1.47
N THR A 28 -12.85 1.01 -1.55
CA THR A 28 -13.19 1.94 -2.64
C THR A 28 -12.23 3.13 -2.71
N HIS A 29 -11.91 3.73 -1.57
CA HIS A 29 -10.96 4.86 -1.51
C HIS A 29 -9.54 4.43 -1.86
N LEU A 30 -9.15 3.20 -1.52
CA LEU A 30 -7.84 2.66 -1.87
C LEU A 30 -7.72 2.38 -3.37
N LEU A 31 -8.77 1.85 -4.00
CA LEU A 31 -8.83 1.64 -5.44
C LEU A 31 -8.56 2.92 -6.24
N TYR A 32 -9.26 4.01 -5.88
CA TYR A 32 -9.09 5.31 -6.54
C TYR A 32 -7.70 5.92 -6.32
N LYS A 33 -7.02 5.61 -5.21
CA LYS A 33 -5.70 6.16 -4.88
C LYS A 33 -4.53 5.36 -5.45
N ALA A 34 -4.65 4.04 -5.54
CA ALA A 34 -3.56 3.17 -6.00
C ALA A 34 -3.42 3.12 -7.54
N ASN A 35 -4.38 3.67 -8.29
CA ASN A 35 -4.42 3.60 -9.76
C ASN A 35 -4.34 2.13 -10.25
N LEU A 36 -5.08 1.24 -9.60
CA LEU A 36 -5.13 -0.20 -9.88
C LEU A 36 -6.51 -0.59 -10.40
N SER A 37 -6.57 -1.68 -11.18
CA SER A 37 -7.84 -2.37 -11.40
C SER A 37 -8.30 -3.07 -10.11
N HIS A 38 -9.59 -3.39 -10.02
CA HIS A 38 -10.14 -4.09 -8.86
C HIS A 38 -9.42 -5.42 -8.58
N ASP A 39 -9.18 -6.23 -9.61
CA ASP A 39 -8.51 -7.54 -9.47
C ASP A 39 -7.03 -7.42 -9.09
N ALA A 40 -6.35 -6.37 -9.57
CA ALA A 40 -4.99 -6.09 -9.14
C ALA A 40 -4.97 -5.69 -7.66
N LEU A 41 -5.86 -4.77 -7.27
CA LEU A 41 -5.97 -4.32 -5.88
C LEU A 41 -6.21 -5.49 -4.92
N GLN A 42 -7.14 -6.39 -5.26
CA GLN A 42 -7.46 -7.53 -4.42
C GLN A 42 -6.27 -8.48 -4.23
N ARG A 43 -5.54 -8.81 -5.31
CA ARG A 43 -4.33 -9.64 -5.23
C ARG A 43 -3.25 -9.00 -4.36
N TYR A 44 -3.00 -7.70 -4.55
CA TYR A 44 -2.03 -6.99 -3.70
C TYR A 44 -2.48 -6.93 -2.25
N LEU A 45 -3.77 -6.68 -1.97
CA LEU A 45 -4.27 -6.70 -0.59
C LEU A 45 -4.09 -8.06 0.07
N GLU A 46 -4.36 -9.15 -0.64
CA GLU A 46 -4.10 -10.50 -0.13
C GLU A 46 -2.62 -10.71 0.20
N ASP A 47 -1.70 -10.26 -0.67
CA ASP A 47 -0.26 -10.32 -0.43
C ASP A 47 0.15 -9.47 0.79
N LEU A 48 -0.36 -8.24 0.91
CA LEU A 48 -0.04 -7.33 2.01
C LEU A 48 -0.58 -7.84 3.35
N ILE A 49 -1.75 -8.47 3.35
CA ILE A 49 -2.34 -9.09 4.54
C ILE A 49 -1.52 -10.32 4.94
N LYS A 50 -1.16 -11.19 3.98
CA LYS A 50 -0.30 -12.35 4.25
C LYS A 50 1.07 -11.94 4.76
N ALA A 51 1.62 -10.83 4.27
CA ALA A 51 2.87 -10.25 4.73
C ALA A 51 2.75 -9.51 6.08
N GLY A 52 1.53 -9.38 6.62
CA GLY A 52 1.26 -8.68 7.88
C GLY A 52 1.44 -7.17 7.82
N LEU A 53 1.56 -6.58 6.62
CA LEU A 53 1.74 -5.12 6.42
C LEU A 53 0.42 -4.36 6.59
N VAL A 54 -0.69 -5.03 6.33
CA VAL A 54 -2.05 -4.49 6.41
C VAL A 54 -2.95 -5.54 7.08
N ALA A 55 -3.94 -5.12 7.86
CA ALA A 55 -4.99 -5.97 8.37
C ALA A 55 -6.35 -5.57 7.81
N GLU A 56 -7.25 -6.54 7.65
CA GLU A 56 -8.67 -6.28 7.37
C GLU A 56 -9.44 -6.16 8.68
N GLU A 57 -10.09 -5.02 8.91
CA GLU A 57 -10.96 -4.80 10.05
C GLU A 57 -12.42 -4.65 9.60
N LYS A 58 -13.33 -5.35 10.30
CA LYS A 58 -14.77 -5.19 10.11
C LYS A 58 -15.24 -4.00 10.94
N VAL A 59 -15.83 -3.01 10.27
CA VAL A 59 -16.46 -1.86 10.92
C VAL A 59 -17.97 -2.02 10.98
N LYS A 60 -18.63 -1.20 11.82
CA LYS A 60 -20.09 -1.20 11.98
C LYS A 60 -20.81 -1.14 10.62
N GLY A 61 -21.84 -1.97 10.47
CA GLY A 61 -22.62 -2.07 9.24
C GLY A 61 -22.03 -3.00 8.17
N GLY A 62 -21.18 -3.96 8.55
CA GLY A 62 -20.68 -5.00 7.65
C GLY A 62 -19.65 -4.53 6.63
N ARG A 63 -19.17 -3.30 6.75
CA ARG A 63 -18.13 -2.75 5.86
C ARG A 63 -16.75 -3.22 6.34
N LYS A 64 -15.81 -3.28 5.40
CA LYS A 64 -14.41 -3.62 5.66
C LYS A 64 -13.55 -2.38 5.50
N ASN A 65 -12.58 -2.22 6.38
CA ASN A 65 -11.49 -1.26 6.25
C ASN A 65 -10.16 -2.03 6.22
N PHE A 66 -9.17 -1.44 5.55
CA PHE A 66 -7.79 -1.90 5.57
C PHE A 66 -6.98 -0.99 6.48
N VAL A 67 -6.30 -1.58 7.45
CA VAL A 67 -5.55 -0.86 8.48
C VAL A 67 -4.07 -1.18 8.37
N LEU A 68 -3.26 -0.14 8.27
CA LEU A 68 -1.81 -0.24 8.19
C LEU A 68 -1.27 -0.78 9.52
N GLN A 69 -0.46 -1.83 9.46
CA GLN A 69 0.20 -2.43 10.62
C GLN A 69 1.57 -1.80 10.86
N GLU A 70 2.16 -2.04 12.03
CA GLU A 70 3.50 -1.54 12.40
C GLU A 70 4.58 -1.90 11.38
N SER A 71 4.55 -3.13 10.86
CA SER A 71 5.42 -3.61 9.78
C SER A 71 5.20 -2.85 8.47
N GLY A 72 3.97 -2.40 8.20
CA GLY A 72 3.64 -1.55 7.06
C GLY A 72 4.25 -0.15 7.17
N TYR A 73 4.26 0.44 8.37
CA TYR A 73 4.97 1.70 8.63
C TYR A 73 6.49 1.52 8.45
N HIS A 74 7.06 0.45 9.00
CA HIS A 74 8.47 0.12 8.82
C HIS A 74 8.82 -0.05 7.34
N PHE A 75 7.97 -0.73 6.56
CA PHE A 75 8.18 -0.86 5.11
C PHE A 75 8.29 0.51 4.43
N LEU A 76 7.39 1.45 4.74
CA LEU A 76 7.41 2.80 4.15
C LEU A 76 8.69 3.56 4.49
N GLU A 77 9.16 3.44 5.73
CA GLU A 77 10.43 4.07 6.14
C GLU A 77 11.64 3.47 5.42
N GLN A 78 11.70 2.14 5.30
CA GLN A 78 12.79 1.46 4.59
C GLN A 78 12.74 1.75 3.09
N TYR A 79 11.55 1.78 2.50
CA TYR A 79 11.37 2.12 1.09
C TYR A 79 11.87 3.53 0.79
N LYS A 80 11.57 4.50 1.67
CA LYS A 80 12.09 5.87 1.54
C LYS A 80 13.62 5.91 1.54
N LYS A 81 14.26 5.25 2.51
CA LYS A 81 15.73 5.18 2.60
C LYS A 81 16.34 4.51 1.36
N PHE A 82 15.73 3.42 0.90
CA PHE A 82 16.15 2.73 -0.32
C PHE A 82 16.03 3.64 -1.54
N LYS A 83 14.93 4.38 -1.68
CA LYS A 83 14.70 5.29 -2.81
C LYS A 83 15.71 6.43 -2.83
N GLU A 84 15.96 7.05 -1.68
CA GLU A 84 17.00 8.09 -1.51
C GLU A 84 18.39 7.57 -1.87
N PHE A 85 18.71 6.33 -1.46
CA PHE A 85 19.96 5.66 -1.83
C PHE A 85 20.03 5.40 -3.34
N SER A 86 19.01 4.79 -3.94
CA SER A 86 18.95 4.53 -5.38
C SER A 86 19.13 5.80 -6.21
N ASP A 87 18.45 6.87 -5.82
CA ASP A 87 18.52 8.15 -6.51
C ASP A 87 19.92 8.79 -6.38
N ALA A 88 20.61 8.62 -5.23
CA ALA A 88 21.96 9.11 -5.02
C ALA A 88 23.03 8.37 -5.86
N PHE A 89 22.81 7.09 -6.15
CA PHE A 89 23.76 6.24 -6.89
C PHE A 89 23.34 5.94 -8.33
N GLY A 90 22.18 6.44 -8.78
CA GLY A 90 21.71 6.32 -10.16
C GLY A 90 21.37 4.88 -10.59
N ILE A 91 20.96 4.04 -9.63
CA ILE A 91 20.61 2.62 -9.81
C ILE A 91 19.12 2.35 -9.64
#